data_AF-A0A6A6ID92-F1
#
_entry.id   AF-A0A6A6ID92-F1
#
_cell.length_a   1.000
_cell.length_b   1.000
_cell.length_c   1.000
_cell.angle_alpha   90.00
_cell.angle_beta   90.00
_cell.angle_gamma   90.00
#
_symmetry.space_group_name_H-M   'P 1'
#
loop_
_entity.id
_entity.type
_entity.pdbx_description
1 polymer ?
#
loop_
_entity_poly.entity_id
_entity_poly.type
_entity_poly.pdbx_seq_one_letter_code
_entity_poly.pdbx_strand_id
1 'polypeptide(L)'
;MRFSTVFPILASGTSILAAAIAPSQSNTCFDMNKGTCLGHNANATAALVAITNACAKVSACTPGQTGHRRTTVTGIVKGFPYTATLYVGDQCGGVATWSQDACVGLFKDFVDTRCEAQYPAGDDLFELGYQRATCDQSFVSFNFGG
;
A
#
# COMPACT_ATOMS: atom_id res chain seq x y z
N MET A 1 -68.17 -0.88 -19.75
CA MET A 1 -67.35 -1.19 -18.56
C MET A 1 -65.97 -1.61 -19.05
N ARG A 2 -64.95 -0.77 -18.88
CA ARG A 2 -63.58 -1.05 -19.35
C ARG A 2 -62.76 -1.49 -18.13
N PHE A 3 -62.18 -2.69 -18.22
CA PHE A 3 -61.37 -3.30 -17.16
C PHE A 3 -59.95 -2.74 -17.20
N SER A 4 -59.49 -2.22 -16.07
CA SER A 4 -58.11 -1.77 -15.84
C SER A 4 -57.24 -2.97 -15.48
N THR A 5 -56.18 -3.22 -16.25
CA THR A 5 -55.13 -4.19 -15.94
C THR A 5 -53.93 -3.48 -15.31
N VAL A 6 -53.54 -3.91 -14.11
CA VAL A 6 -52.35 -3.44 -13.38
C VAL A 6 -51.20 -4.41 -13.67
N PHE A 7 -50.08 -3.88 -14.16
CA PHE A 7 -48.82 -4.63 -14.33
C PHE A 7 -47.90 -4.40 -13.11
N PRO A 8 -47.34 -5.44 -12.47
CA PRO A 8 -46.28 -5.28 -11.49
C PRO A 8 -44.91 -5.27 -12.18
N ILE A 9 -44.12 -4.23 -11.94
CA ILE A 9 -42.71 -4.16 -12.38
C ILE A 9 -41.86 -4.84 -11.30
N LEU A 10 -41.22 -5.96 -11.65
CA LEU A 10 -40.12 -6.52 -10.85
C LEU A 10 -38.87 -5.66 -11.05
N ALA A 11 -38.42 -4.99 -9.99
CA ALA A 11 -37.13 -4.32 -9.96
C ALA A 11 -36.03 -5.32 -9.58
N SER A 12 -35.17 -5.67 -10.53
CA SER A 12 -33.96 -6.46 -10.30
C SER A 12 -32.91 -5.59 -9.61
N GLY A 13 -32.63 -5.86 -8.34
CA GLY A 13 -31.55 -5.23 -7.59
C GLY A 13 -30.20 -5.72 -8.09
N THR A 14 -29.42 -4.84 -8.73
CA THR A 14 -28.01 -5.06 -9.00
C THR A 14 -27.19 -4.67 -7.77
N SER A 15 -26.59 -5.66 -7.11
CA SER A 15 -25.59 -5.41 -6.07
C SER A 15 -24.33 -4.84 -6.71
N ILE A 16 -24.12 -3.54 -6.54
CA ILE A 16 -22.87 -2.87 -6.90
C ILE A 16 -21.83 -3.27 -5.84
N LEU A 17 -20.88 -4.12 -6.20
CA LEU A 17 -19.65 -4.33 -5.42
C LEU A 17 -18.84 -3.03 -5.50
N ALA A 18 -19.05 -2.14 -4.53
CA ALA A 18 -18.18 -0.98 -4.33
C ALA A 18 -16.82 -1.51 -3.86
N ALA A 19 -15.80 -1.40 -4.72
CA ALA A 19 -14.42 -1.52 -4.30
C ALA A 19 -14.19 -0.45 -3.23
N ALA A 20 -13.94 -0.88 -1.99
CA ALA A 20 -13.63 0.02 -0.89
C ALA A 20 -12.27 0.67 -1.18
N ILE A 21 -12.30 1.89 -1.71
CA ILE A 21 -11.14 2.76 -1.80
C ILE A 21 -10.79 3.08 -0.33
N ALA A 22 -9.75 2.43 0.19
CA ALA A 22 -9.28 2.73 1.54
C ALA A 22 -8.93 4.22 1.61
N PRO A 23 -9.43 4.97 2.61
CA PRO A 23 -9.08 6.38 2.73
C PRO A 23 -7.56 6.50 2.86
N SER A 24 -6.95 7.42 2.09
CA SER A 24 -5.52 7.72 2.22
C SER A 24 -5.23 8.02 3.69
N GLN A 25 -4.43 7.19 4.35
CA GLN A 25 -4.09 7.43 5.74
C GLN A 25 -3.34 8.76 5.80
N SER A 26 -3.74 9.65 6.71
CA SER A 26 -3.00 10.89 6.93
C SER A 26 -1.58 10.54 7.34
N ASN A 27 -0.62 10.68 6.42
CA ASN A 27 0.78 10.42 6.66
C ASN A 27 1.51 11.76 6.84
N THR A 28 2.24 11.91 7.94
CA THR A 28 2.94 13.16 8.26
C THR A 28 4.42 13.18 7.87
N CYS A 29 4.92 12.09 7.30
CA CYS A 29 6.35 11.80 7.21
C CYS A 29 6.86 11.56 5.79
N PHE A 30 6.06 10.87 4.99
CA PHE A 30 6.27 10.70 3.57
C PHE A 30 5.60 11.84 2.81
N ASP A 31 6.15 12.15 1.64
CA ASP A 31 5.72 13.22 0.77
C ASP A 31 5.50 12.62 -0.62
N MET A 32 4.26 12.69 -1.14
CA MET A 32 3.90 12.09 -2.43
C MET A 32 4.75 12.62 -3.61
N ASN A 33 5.38 13.78 -3.46
CA ASN A 33 6.23 14.36 -4.49
C ASN A 33 7.70 13.90 -4.40
N LYS A 34 8.06 13.10 -3.38
CA LYS A 34 9.45 12.65 -3.12
C LYS A 34 9.58 11.15 -3.27
N GLY A 35 10.78 10.70 -3.63
CA GLY A 35 11.15 9.29 -3.80
C GLY A 35 11.58 8.98 -5.23
N THR A 36 11.81 7.72 -5.54
CA THR A 36 12.31 7.28 -6.85
C THR A 36 11.41 6.21 -7.42
N CYS A 37 10.99 6.40 -8.67
CA CYS A 37 10.22 5.43 -9.45
C CYS A 37 11.12 4.82 -10.51
N LEU A 38 11.11 3.49 -10.62
CA LEU A 38 12.05 2.78 -11.48
C LEU A 38 11.52 2.55 -12.91
N GLY A 39 10.24 2.86 -13.18
CA GLY A 39 9.62 2.62 -14.49
C GLY A 39 9.49 1.13 -14.82
N HIS A 40 9.34 0.31 -13.79
CA HIS A 40 9.17 -1.14 -13.86
C HIS A 40 8.05 -1.53 -12.90
N ASN A 41 7.40 -2.65 -13.18
CA ASN A 41 6.35 -3.18 -12.34
C ASN A 41 6.47 -4.68 -12.16
N ALA A 42 5.71 -5.19 -11.20
CA ALA A 42 5.57 -6.59 -10.93
C ALA A 42 4.11 -6.97 -10.75
N ASN A 43 3.79 -8.26 -10.77
CA ASN A 43 2.45 -8.75 -10.46
C ASN A 43 2.00 -8.25 -9.08
N ALA A 44 0.86 -7.57 -9.02
CA ALA A 44 0.37 -6.94 -7.80
C ALA A 44 0.12 -7.93 -6.66
N THR A 45 -0.43 -9.11 -6.96
CA THR A 45 -0.69 -10.15 -5.96
C THR A 45 0.60 -10.62 -5.28
N ALA A 46 1.63 -10.95 -6.05
CA ALA A 46 2.92 -11.38 -5.51
C ALA A 46 3.64 -10.23 -4.77
N ALA A 47 3.54 -9.00 -5.26
CA ALA A 47 4.08 -7.81 -4.61
C ALA A 47 3.43 -7.59 -3.23
N LEU A 48 2.10 -7.66 -3.15
CA LEU A 48 1.37 -7.51 -1.89
C LEU A 48 1.75 -8.59 -0.88
N VAL A 49 1.99 -9.83 -1.30
CA VAL A 49 2.48 -10.90 -0.41
C VAL A 49 3.88 -10.55 0.11
N ALA A 50 4.80 -10.09 -0.75
CA ALA A 50 6.14 -9.67 -0.33
C ALA A 50 6.07 -8.52 0.70
N ILE A 51 5.27 -7.49 0.41
CA ILE A 51 5.08 -6.33 1.29
C ILE A 51 4.48 -6.76 2.64
N THR A 52 3.43 -7.60 2.60
CA THR A 52 2.78 -8.16 3.79
C THR A 52 3.78 -8.92 4.66
N ASN A 53 4.67 -9.72 4.05
CA ASN A 53 5.74 -10.44 4.74
C ASN A 53 6.78 -9.50 5.39
N ALA A 54 7.10 -8.37 4.75
CA ALA A 54 7.99 -7.36 5.33
C ALA A 54 7.32 -6.68 6.54
N CYS A 55 6.07 -6.24 6.37
CA CYS A 55 5.29 -5.57 7.42
C CYS A 55 5.04 -6.47 8.64
N ALA A 56 4.83 -7.77 8.45
CA ALA A 56 4.65 -8.73 9.54
C ALA A 56 5.88 -8.84 10.48
N LYS A 57 7.07 -8.46 10.00
CA LYS A 57 8.30 -8.46 10.82
C LYS A 57 8.40 -7.24 11.75
N VAL A 58 7.53 -6.24 11.58
CA VAL A 58 7.40 -5.09 12.48
C VAL A 58 6.04 -5.18 13.17
N SER A 59 5.98 -5.96 14.24
CA SER A 59 4.73 -6.25 14.94
C SER A 59 4.14 -5.05 15.68
N ALA A 60 4.98 -4.09 16.08
CA ALA A 60 4.54 -2.90 16.81
C ALA A 60 5.45 -1.71 16.51
N CYS A 61 4.84 -0.52 16.49
CA CYS A 61 5.54 0.74 16.52
C CYS A 61 4.66 1.78 17.23
N THR A 62 5.25 2.51 18.19
CA THR A 62 4.61 3.64 18.86
C THR A 62 5.33 4.92 18.45
N PRO A 63 4.64 5.93 17.87
CA PRO A 63 5.27 7.20 17.52
C PRO A 63 5.93 7.89 18.72
N GLY A 64 7.12 8.45 18.52
CA GLY A 64 7.93 9.09 19.57
C GLY A 64 8.75 8.13 20.42
N GLN A 65 8.59 6.82 20.25
CA GLN A 65 9.39 5.84 20.98
C GLN A 65 10.79 5.72 20.36
N THR A 66 11.81 6.11 21.13
CA THR A 66 13.23 6.07 20.78
C THR A 66 13.92 4.82 21.34
N GLY A 67 15.10 4.48 20.82
CA GLY A 67 15.95 3.43 21.41
C GLY A 67 15.51 1.99 21.14
N HIS A 68 14.43 1.80 20.38
CA HIS A 68 14.18 0.50 19.75
C HIS A 68 15.22 0.28 18.66
N ARG A 69 15.96 -0.83 18.74
CA ARG A 69 16.87 -1.31 17.70
C ARG A 69 16.05 -1.71 16.46
N ARG A 70 15.43 -0.73 15.80
CA ARG A 70 14.67 -0.94 14.58
C ARG A 70 15.67 -1.32 13.51
N THR A 71 15.44 -2.51 12.94
CA THR A 71 16.28 -3.09 11.91
C THR A 71 15.54 -3.01 10.59
N THR A 72 16.29 -2.90 9.50
CA THR A 72 15.71 -3.09 8.18
C THR A 72 15.23 -4.51 8.05
N VAL A 73 13.98 -4.68 7.65
CA VAL A 73 13.35 -5.97 7.40
C VAL A 73 13.00 -6.09 5.92
N THR A 74 12.99 -7.32 5.43
CA THR A 74 12.66 -7.61 4.04
C THR A 74 11.53 -8.63 3.94
N GLY A 75 10.75 -8.57 2.88
CA GLY A 75 9.72 -9.54 2.53
C GLY A 75 10.00 -10.07 1.13
N ILE A 76 10.01 -11.39 1.01
CA ILE A 76 10.41 -12.12 -0.20
C ILE A 76 9.34 -13.19 -0.47
N VAL A 77 9.09 -13.45 -1.75
CA VAL A 77 8.21 -14.54 -2.21
C VAL A 77 9.04 -15.50 -3.07
N LYS A 78 8.95 -16.81 -2.79
CA LYS A 78 9.73 -17.82 -3.51
C LYS A 78 9.36 -17.81 -5.00
N GLY A 79 10.38 -17.74 -5.85
CA GLY A 79 10.20 -17.70 -7.31
C GLY A 79 9.81 -16.32 -7.86
N PHE A 80 9.75 -15.30 -7.02
CA PHE A 80 9.49 -13.92 -7.40
C PHE A 80 10.76 -13.09 -7.20
N PRO A 81 11.27 -12.38 -8.23
CA PRO A 81 12.59 -11.76 -8.19
C PRO A 81 12.63 -10.42 -7.43
N TYR A 82 11.49 -9.97 -6.90
CA TYR A 82 11.34 -8.67 -6.25
C TYR A 82 11.29 -8.79 -4.72
N THR A 83 11.77 -7.75 -4.04
CA THR A 83 11.86 -7.69 -2.59
C THR A 83 11.19 -6.43 -2.08
N ALA A 84 10.40 -6.57 -1.01
CA ALA A 84 9.91 -5.45 -0.22
C ALA A 84 10.88 -5.20 0.93
N THR A 85 11.45 -4.01 1.02
CA THR A 85 12.35 -3.59 2.09
C THR A 85 11.68 -2.49 2.92
N LEU A 86 11.70 -2.66 4.24
CA LEU A 86 11.10 -1.75 5.20
C LEU A 86 12.10 -1.40 6.29
N TYR A 87 12.26 -0.12 6.56
CA TYR A 87 12.81 0.37 7.82
C TYR A 87 11.79 1.34 8.41
N VAL A 88 11.51 1.21 9.71
CA VAL A 88 10.57 2.09 10.41
C VAL A 88 11.38 2.98 11.32
N GLY A 89 11.12 4.28 11.30
CA GLY A 89 11.74 5.29 12.13
C GLY A 89 10.95 5.56 13.43
N ASP A 90 11.41 6.54 14.21
CA ASP A 90 10.84 6.88 15.52
C ASP A 90 9.41 7.44 15.46
N GLN A 91 8.94 7.88 14.29
CA GLN A 91 7.57 8.35 14.10
C GLN A 91 6.70 7.31 13.38
N CYS A 92 7.15 6.06 13.31
CA CYS A 92 6.43 4.96 12.66
C CYS A 92 6.08 5.25 11.19
N GLY A 93 6.92 6.04 10.50
CA GLY A 93 6.62 6.48 9.14
C GLY A 93 5.44 7.44 9.07
N GLY A 94 5.06 8.10 10.18
CA GLY A 94 4.03 9.14 10.23
C GLY A 94 2.60 8.62 10.27
N VAL A 95 2.40 7.32 10.48
CA VAL A 95 1.06 6.74 10.67
C VAL A 95 0.56 7.01 12.09
N ALA A 96 -0.72 7.30 12.25
CA ALA A 96 -1.31 7.59 13.56
C ALA A 96 -1.32 6.35 14.48
N THR A 97 -1.66 5.19 13.93
CA THR A 97 -1.67 3.90 14.63
C THR A 97 -0.96 2.86 13.77
N TRP A 98 0.10 2.25 14.30
CA TRP A 98 0.80 1.19 13.59
C TRP A 98 -0.05 -0.08 13.51
N SER A 99 -0.19 -0.61 12.31
CA SER A 99 -0.76 -1.93 12.03
C SER A 99 -0.11 -2.49 10.77
N GLN A 100 -0.31 -3.78 10.51
CA GLN A 100 0.15 -4.38 9.26
C GLN A 100 -0.50 -3.68 8.06
N ASP A 101 -1.80 -3.38 8.11
CA ASP A 101 -2.52 -2.69 7.04
C ASP A 101 -2.00 -1.26 6.83
N ALA A 102 -1.69 -0.54 7.91
CA ALA A 102 -1.08 0.79 7.80
C ALA A 102 0.29 0.71 7.12
N CYS A 103 1.10 -0.27 7.48
CA CYS A 103 2.38 -0.53 6.83
C CYS A 103 2.23 -0.85 5.34
N VAL A 104 1.29 -1.74 4.96
CA VAL A 104 1.00 -2.03 3.54
C VAL A 104 0.53 -0.76 2.83
N GLY A 105 -0.29 0.06 3.49
CA GLY A 105 -0.73 1.36 3.01
C GLY A 105 0.43 2.29 2.64
N LEU A 106 1.51 2.31 3.42
CA LEU A 106 2.71 3.09 3.08
C LEU A 106 3.32 2.69 1.74
N PHE A 107 3.37 1.39 1.43
CA PHE A 107 3.87 0.94 0.12
C PHE A 107 2.90 1.30 -1.01
N LYS A 108 1.60 1.14 -0.79
CA LYS A 108 0.58 1.48 -1.79
C LYS A 108 0.56 2.97 -2.11
N ASP A 109 0.67 3.83 -1.11
CA ASP A 109 0.57 5.26 -1.31
C ASP A 109 1.89 5.82 -1.89
N PHE A 110 3.02 5.48 -1.26
CA PHE A 110 4.31 6.15 -1.51
C PHE A 110 5.23 5.43 -2.48
N VAL A 111 4.88 4.19 -2.87
CA VAL A 111 5.54 3.49 -3.97
C VAL A 111 4.57 3.36 -5.13
N ASP A 112 3.48 2.61 -4.95
CA ASP A 112 2.61 2.21 -6.06
C ASP A 112 1.86 3.39 -6.69
N THR A 113 0.91 3.99 -5.96
CA THR A 113 0.08 5.11 -6.42
C THR A 113 0.93 6.27 -6.93
N ARG A 114 2.02 6.56 -6.21
CA ARG A 114 2.96 7.60 -6.61
C ARG A 114 3.64 7.29 -7.94
N CYS A 115 4.16 6.08 -8.10
CA CYS A 115 4.89 5.72 -9.31
C CYS A 115 3.95 5.46 -10.49
N GLU A 116 2.73 4.98 -10.26
CA GLU A 116 1.68 4.84 -11.27
C GLU A 116 1.32 6.20 -11.89
N ALA A 117 1.30 7.27 -11.08
CA ALA A 117 1.09 8.63 -11.58
C ALA A 117 2.21 9.11 -12.53
N GLN A 118 3.42 8.55 -12.42
CA GLN A 118 4.57 8.88 -13.27
C GLN A 118 4.74 7.91 -14.45
N TYR A 119 4.48 6.63 -14.23
CA TYR A 119 4.62 5.53 -15.18
C TYR A 119 3.40 4.61 -15.08
N PRO A 120 2.29 4.94 -15.76
CA PRO A 120 1.07 4.14 -15.65
C PRO A 120 1.26 2.72 -16.20
N ALA A 121 0.91 1.72 -15.40
CA ALA A 121 1.01 0.30 -15.73
C ALA A 121 -0.33 -0.44 -15.67
N GLY A 122 -1.29 0.05 -14.89
CA GLY A 122 -2.63 -0.53 -14.74
C GLY A 122 -2.82 -1.43 -13.51
N ASP A 123 -4.09 -1.75 -13.22
CA ASP A 123 -4.56 -2.22 -11.90
C ASP A 123 -4.02 -3.59 -11.43
N ASP A 124 -3.49 -4.42 -12.32
CA ASP A 124 -2.96 -5.76 -11.99
C ASP A 124 -1.45 -5.76 -11.67
N LEU A 125 -0.83 -4.58 -11.71
CA LEU A 125 0.59 -4.37 -11.55
C LEU A 125 0.86 -3.50 -10.32
N PHE A 126 2.02 -3.72 -9.70
CA PHE A 126 2.53 -2.93 -8.59
C PHE A 126 3.85 -2.31 -9.03
N GLU A 127 3.94 -1.00 -8.94
CA GLU A 127 5.10 -0.24 -9.40
C GLU A 127 6.33 -0.45 -8.51
N LEU A 128 7.50 -0.46 -9.14
CA LEU A 128 8.77 -0.52 -8.44
C LEU A 128 9.27 0.89 -8.11
N GLY A 129 9.71 1.05 -6.88
CA GLY A 129 10.22 2.32 -6.40
C GLY A 129 10.61 2.27 -4.93
N TYR A 130 11.07 3.41 -4.44
CA TYR A 130 11.41 3.56 -3.03
C TYR A 130 11.28 5.01 -2.57
N GLN A 131 11.08 5.17 -1.28
CA GLN A 131 11.08 6.47 -0.64
C GLN A 131 11.61 6.38 0.78
N ARG A 132 12.37 7.41 1.17
CA ARG A 132 12.77 7.66 2.56
C ARG A 132 11.99 8.85 3.09
N ALA A 133 11.30 8.67 4.21
CA ALA A 133 10.61 9.71 4.95
C ALA A 133 11.63 10.71 5.52
N THR A 134 11.33 12.00 5.40
CA THR A 134 12.21 13.06 5.89
C THR A 134 12.11 13.25 7.41
N CYS A 135 10.96 12.90 8.00
CA CYS A 135 10.70 13.16 9.42
C CYS A 135 11.51 12.26 10.37
N ASP A 136 11.67 10.97 10.03
CA ASP A 136 12.14 9.93 10.95
C ASP A 136 13.01 8.87 10.28
N GLN A 137 13.37 9.10 9.00
CA GLN A 137 14.17 8.19 8.19
C GLN A 137 13.53 6.84 7.88
N SER A 138 12.22 6.66 8.14
CA SER A 138 11.46 5.50 7.66
C SER A 138 11.67 5.30 6.16
N PHE A 139 11.70 4.06 5.71
CA PHE A 139 12.03 3.70 4.35
C PHE A 139 11.11 2.58 3.88
N VAL A 140 10.45 2.80 2.75
CA VAL A 140 9.72 1.78 2.00
C VAL A 140 10.37 1.62 0.64
N SER A 141 10.57 0.39 0.21
CA SER A 141 11.15 0.07 -1.09
C SER A 141 10.60 -1.23 -1.61
N PHE A 142 10.18 -1.24 -2.86
CA PHE A 142 9.84 -2.45 -3.59
C PHE A 142 10.61 -2.45 -4.91
N ASN A 143 11.61 -3.31 -5.03
CA ASN A 143 12.56 -3.29 -6.14
C ASN A 143 13.20 -4.67 -6.39
N PHE A 144 14.18 -4.71 -7.31
CA PHE A 144 15.01 -5.88 -7.57
C PHE A 144 16.01 -6.11 -6.42
N GLY A 145 15.72 -7.07 -5.53
CA GLY A 145 16.70 -7.58 -4.55
C GLY A 145 16.86 -6.81 -3.23
N GLY A 146 16.14 -5.69 -3.03
CA GLY A 146 16.02 -4.98 -1.76
C GLY A 146 16.57 -3.56 -1.77
#